data_AF-X0XLT5-F1
#
_entry.id   AF-X0XLT5-F1
#
_cell.length_a   1.000
_cell.length_b   1.000
_cell.length_c   1.000
_cell.angle_alpha   90.00
_cell.angle_beta   90.00
_cell.angle_gamma   90.00
#
_symmetry.space_group_name_H-M   'P 1'
#
loop_
_entity.id
_entity.type
_entity.pdbx_description
1 polymer ?
#
loop_
_entity_poly.entity_id
_entity_poly.type
_entity_poly.pdbx_seq_one_letter_code
_entity_poly.pdbx_strand_id
1 'polypeptide(L)'
;GTEDDLCELVNVLQHEWRLVPQARSKFERALAFVEISPAGSPLLRQGHPVCLEVSESSLTQLPAKPGLTAGDSMSEAARKTLRFHLQRMLRHEPGTRAGEDVEELHDMRVATRRMRAAIRVFLDYLDMDQMRPFVKGLRRTGRALGAVRDLDVFWEKTQKYLDTLPRSQQGDLTPLHAVWQVERERAREKMLAYLDSDRYARFKER
;
A
#
# COMPACT_ATOMS: atom_id res chain seq x y z
N GLY A 1 -12.99 -29.71 10.12
CA GLY A 1 -11.65 -29.11 10.25
C GLY A 1 -10.78 -29.99 11.10
N THR A 2 -10.64 -31.24 10.69
CA THR A 2 -9.75 -32.24 11.28
C THR A 2 -8.44 -32.26 10.50
N GLU A 3 -7.43 -32.93 11.05
CA GLU A 3 -6.14 -33.12 10.38
C GLU A 3 -6.28 -33.89 9.05
N ASP A 4 -7.28 -34.78 8.98
CA ASP A 4 -7.64 -35.51 7.76
C ASP A 4 -8.14 -34.58 6.65
N ASP A 5 -8.95 -33.56 6.98
CA ASP A 5 -9.43 -32.58 5.99
C ASP A 5 -8.27 -31.78 5.37
N LEU A 6 -7.21 -31.52 6.14
CA LEU A 6 -6.02 -30.82 5.65
C LEU A 6 -5.17 -31.71 4.74
N CYS A 7 -5.05 -33.00 5.07
CA CYS A 7 -4.34 -33.99 4.23
C CYS A 7 -5.03 -34.18 2.88
N GLU A 8 -6.37 -34.22 2.86
CA GLU A 8 -7.15 -34.33 1.62
C GLU A 8 -6.94 -33.11 0.71
N LEU A 9 -6.93 -31.92 1.31
CA LEU A 9 -6.70 -30.66 0.59
C LEU A 9 -5.27 -30.57 0.04
N VAL A 10 -4.26 -31.00 0.80
CA VAL A 10 -2.86 -31.08 0.33
C VAL A 10 -2.72 -32.05 -0.84
N ASN A 11 -3.40 -33.20 -0.78
CA ASN A 11 -3.36 -34.19 -1.85
C ASN A 11 -3.95 -33.68 -3.17
N VAL A 12 -5.10 -32.97 -3.11
CA VAL A 12 -5.73 -32.34 -4.28
C VAL A 12 -4.79 -31.29 -4.89
N LEU A 13 -4.22 -30.41 -4.06
CA LEU A 13 -3.30 -29.36 -4.53
C LEU A 13 -2.03 -29.92 -5.19
N GLN A 14 -1.53 -31.07 -4.72
CA GLN A 14 -0.32 -31.68 -5.27
C GLN A 14 -0.59 -32.47 -6.55
N HIS A 15 -1.72 -33.19 -6.65
CA HIS A 15 -2.00 -34.07 -7.79
C HIS A 15 -2.67 -33.35 -8.96
N GLU A 16 -3.67 -32.52 -8.68
CA GLU A 16 -4.42 -31.82 -9.73
C GLU A 16 -3.65 -30.61 -10.26
N TRP A 17 -2.97 -29.88 -9.37
CA TRP A 17 -2.28 -28.63 -9.69
C TRP A 17 -0.76 -28.76 -9.77
N ARG A 18 -0.20 -29.96 -9.54
CA ARG A 18 1.24 -30.25 -9.54
C ARG A 18 2.06 -29.28 -8.66
N LEU A 19 1.46 -28.78 -7.58
CA LEU A 19 2.13 -27.83 -6.70
C LEU A 19 3.12 -28.56 -5.80
N VAL A 20 4.41 -28.27 -5.96
CA VAL A 20 5.46 -28.82 -5.08
C VAL A 20 5.72 -27.83 -3.93
N PRO A 21 5.67 -28.26 -2.66
CA PRO A 21 6.04 -27.42 -1.52
C PRO A 21 7.47 -26.90 -1.69
N GLN A 22 7.64 -25.59 -1.73
CA GLN A 22 8.96 -24.97 -1.79
C GLN A 22 9.51 -24.87 -0.37
N ALA A 23 10.61 -25.59 -0.10
CA ALA A 23 11.24 -25.62 1.23
C ALA A 23 11.85 -24.28 1.65
N ARG A 24 12.07 -23.36 0.70
CA ARG A 24 12.69 -22.05 0.96
C ARG A 24 11.65 -21.00 1.31
N SER A 25 11.89 -20.29 2.41
CA SER A 25 11.11 -19.14 2.80
C SER A 25 11.14 -18.06 1.71
N LYS A 26 10.04 -17.28 1.59
CA LYS A 26 9.99 -16.08 0.73
C LYS A 26 11.15 -15.11 1.05
N PHE A 27 11.64 -15.12 2.29
CA PHE A 27 12.78 -14.33 2.75
C PHE A 27 14.12 -14.83 2.19
N GLU A 28 14.37 -16.14 2.21
CA GLU A 28 15.61 -16.76 1.71
C GLU A 28 15.76 -16.58 0.20
N ARG A 29 14.64 -16.57 -0.53
CA ARG A 29 14.64 -16.26 -1.97
C ARG A 29 15.06 -14.83 -2.27
N ALA A 30 14.72 -13.87 -1.40
CA ALA A 30 15.09 -12.47 -1.58
C ALA A 30 16.57 -12.24 -1.24
N LEU A 31 17.10 -12.96 -0.26
CA LEU A 31 18.51 -12.85 0.14
C LEU A 31 19.48 -13.33 -0.96
N ALA A 32 19.11 -14.41 -1.67
CA ALA A 32 19.92 -14.96 -2.77
C ALA A 32 20.10 -14.01 -3.97
N PHE A 33 19.29 -12.94 -4.07
CA PHE A 33 19.43 -11.91 -5.11
C PHE A 33 20.41 -10.79 -4.74
N VAL A 34 20.84 -10.71 -3.48
CA VAL A 34 21.63 -9.56 -2.96
C VAL A 34 23.13 -9.89 -2.87
N GLU A 35 23.52 -11.15 -2.96
CA GLU A 35 24.93 -11.57 -2.84
C GLU A 35 25.70 -11.54 -4.17
N ILE A 36 25.96 -10.35 -4.72
CA ILE A 36 27.11 -10.11 -5.63
C ILE A 36 27.80 -8.78 -5.26
N SER A 37 28.70 -8.87 -4.27
CA SER A 37 30.07 -8.30 -4.18
C SER A 37 30.35 -6.75 -4.29
N PRO A 38 31.56 -6.24 -3.92
CA PRO A 38 31.76 -5.49 -2.68
C PRO A 38 32.56 -4.15 -2.83
N ALA A 39 32.93 -3.56 -1.68
CA ALA A 39 33.84 -2.40 -1.45
C ALA A 39 33.23 -0.99 -1.62
N GLY A 40 33.48 0.01 -0.76
CA GLY A 40 34.26 0.14 0.46
C GLY A 40 34.34 1.62 0.89
N SER A 41 34.37 1.85 2.22
CA SER A 41 35.01 2.99 2.93
C SER A 41 34.38 4.41 2.98
N PRO A 42 34.68 5.22 4.04
CA PRO A 42 33.66 5.96 4.80
C PRO A 42 33.90 7.50 4.98
N LEU A 43 33.05 8.11 5.84
CA LEU A 43 33.14 9.43 6.51
C LEU A 43 32.53 10.61 5.68
N LEU A 44 31.82 11.62 6.22
CA LEU A 44 31.86 12.31 7.52
C LEU A 44 30.44 12.80 7.93
N ARG A 45 30.21 12.86 9.26
CA ARG A 45 29.10 13.56 9.92
C ARG A 45 29.18 15.07 9.65
N GLN A 46 28.05 15.74 9.42
CA GLN A 46 27.64 16.98 10.11
C GLN A 46 26.11 17.09 10.11
N GLY A 47 25.52 17.37 11.28
CA GLY A 47 24.09 17.54 11.46
C GLY A 47 23.67 18.99 11.25
N HIS A 48 22.58 19.20 10.51
CA HIS A 48 21.85 20.47 10.45
C HIS A 48 20.34 20.22 10.60
N PRO A 49 19.61 21.08 11.33
CA PRO A 49 18.16 21.02 11.38
C PRO A 49 17.64 21.52 10.04
N VAL A 50 16.99 20.65 9.27
CA VAL A 50 16.37 21.04 7.99
C VAL A 50 14.90 21.32 8.23
N CYS A 51 14.56 22.61 8.23
CA CYS A 51 13.19 23.10 8.06
C CYS A 51 12.62 22.58 6.73
N LEU A 52 11.39 22.04 6.78
CA LEU A 52 10.73 21.40 5.65
C LEU A 52 10.05 22.45 4.76
N GLU A 53 10.75 22.91 3.73
CA GLU A 53 10.11 23.49 2.56
C GLU A 53 9.97 22.40 1.50
N VAL A 54 8.75 21.90 1.30
CA VAL A 54 8.43 20.98 0.21
C VAL A 54 8.16 21.83 -1.03
N SER A 55 9.21 22.08 -1.82
CA SER A 55 9.06 22.67 -3.15
C SER A 55 8.29 21.73 -4.08
N GLU A 56 7.25 22.25 -4.72
CA GLU A 56 6.35 21.56 -5.67
C GLU A 56 7.07 20.99 -6.90
N SER A 57 8.29 21.44 -7.21
CA SER A 57 8.99 21.08 -8.46
C SER A 57 9.63 19.69 -8.47
N SER A 58 9.68 18.97 -7.34
CA SER A 58 10.44 17.72 -7.19
C SER A 58 9.59 16.44 -7.21
N LEU A 59 8.33 16.52 -7.65
CA LEU A 59 7.45 15.34 -7.71
C LEU A 59 7.63 14.50 -8.98
N THR A 60 8.39 14.92 -10.00
CA THR A 60 8.42 14.31 -11.33
C THR A 60 9.09 12.93 -11.40
N GLN A 61 10.07 12.63 -10.54
CA GLN A 61 10.62 11.27 -10.40
C GLN A 61 10.87 10.93 -8.92
N LEU A 62 9.97 10.15 -8.32
CA LEU A 62 10.18 9.61 -6.98
C LEU A 62 11.22 8.49 -7.02
N PRO A 63 12.17 8.45 -6.08
CA PRO A 63 13.18 7.39 -6.04
C PRO A 63 12.53 6.03 -5.87
N ALA A 64 13.13 4.95 -6.40
CA ALA A 64 12.57 3.59 -6.33
C ALA A 64 12.62 2.97 -4.92
N LYS A 65 13.52 3.44 -4.05
CA LYS A 65 13.71 2.96 -2.66
C LYS A 65 13.96 4.12 -1.68
N PRO A 66 13.72 3.95 -0.36
CA PRO A 66 13.81 5.03 0.64
C PRO A 66 15.21 5.64 0.88
N GLY A 67 16.26 5.24 0.16
CA GLY A 67 17.60 5.82 0.31
C GLY A 67 18.26 5.55 1.67
N LEU A 68 17.98 4.39 2.27
CA LEU A 68 18.58 3.95 3.53
C LEU A 68 20.07 3.63 3.33
N THR A 69 20.88 3.99 4.32
CA THR A 69 22.32 3.66 4.38
C THR A 69 22.63 2.92 5.67
N ALA A 70 23.69 2.11 5.68
CA ALA A 70 24.10 1.37 6.87
C ALA A 70 24.53 2.27 8.04
N GLY A 71 24.84 3.55 7.78
CA GLY A 71 25.17 4.53 8.82
C GLY A 71 23.97 5.29 9.38
N ASP A 72 22.76 5.07 8.86
CA ASP A 72 21.55 5.74 9.38
C ASP A 72 21.22 5.20 10.78
N SER A 73 20.84 6.09 11.70
CA SER A 73 20.18 5.68 12.93
C SER A 73 18.81 5.08 12.62
N MET A 74 18.25 4.27 13.52
CA MET A 74 16.90 3.71 13.34
C MET A 74 15.84 4.80 13.17
N SER A 75 15.96 5.92 13.88
CA SER A 75 15.07 7.08 13.73
C SER A 75 15.22 7.77 12.37
N GLU A 76 16.45 7.88 11.83
CA GLU A 76 16.67 8.40 10.47
C GLU A 76 16.12 7.44 9.40
N ALA A 77 16.30 6.13 9.58
CA ALA A 77 15.73 5.13 8.68
C ALA A 77 14.19 5.18 8.68
N ALA A 78 13.58 5.38 9.85
CA ALA A 78 12.14 5.60 9.98
C ALA A 78 11.70 6.85 9.23
N ARG A 79 12.36 7.99 9.46
CA ARG A 79 12.08 9.28 8.81
C ARG A 79 12.13 9.16 7.29
N LYS A 80 13.22 8.59 6.74
CA LYS A 80 13.39 8.37 5.30
C LYS A 80 12.29 7.46 4.72
N THR A 81 11.97 6.37 5.40
CA THR A 81 10.92 5.42 4.96
C THR A 81 9.54 6.05 4.95
N LEU A 82 9.18 6.82 5.99
CA LEU A 82 7.90 7.50 6.07
C LEU A 82 7.79 8.60 5.02
N ARG A 83 8.82 9.44 4.87
CA ARG A 83 8.88 10.48 3.84
C ARG A 83 8.71 9.90 2.44
N PHE A 84 9.42 8.82 2.14
CA PHE A 84 9.36 8.13 0.85
C PHE A 84 7.95 7.67 0.48
N HIS A 85 7.20 7.12 1.44
CA HIS A 85 5.83 6.68 1.18
C HIS A 85 4.82 7.83 1.26
N LEU A 86 5.06 8.86 2.06
CA LEU A 86 4.23 10.07 2.08
C LEU A 86 4.27 10.75 0.70
N GLN A 87 5.45 10.94 0.13
CA GLN A 87 5.60 11.52 -1.21
C GLN A 87 4.85 10.72 -2.28
N ARG A 88 4.85 9.39 -2.21
CA ARG A 88 4.04 8.55 -3.12
C ARG A 88 2.55 8.74 -2.92
N MET A 89 2.09 8.73 -1.68
CA MET A 89 0.68 8.99 -1.38
C MET A 89 0.24 10.34 -1.97
N LEU A 90 1.06 11.38 -1.84
CA LEU A 90 0.79 12.70 -2.39
C LEU A 90 0.87 12.75 -3.92
N ARG A 91 1.81 12.02 -4.54
CA ARG A 91 1.95 11.91 -6.00
C ARG A 91 0.68 11.35 -6.65
N HIS A 92 0.06 10.35 -6.02
CA HIS A 92 -1.13 9.67 -6.55
C HIS A 92 -2.46 10.32 -6.13
N GLU A 93 -2.42 11.33 -5.27
CA GLU A 93 -3.62 12.00 -4.78
C GLU A 93 -4.41 12.75 -5.88
N PRO A 94 -3.79 13.53 -6.80
CA PRO A 94 -4.52 14.17 -7.89
C PRO A 94 -5.21 13.16 -8.81
N GLY A 95 -4.52 12.07 -9.17
CA GLY A 95 -5.09 11.00 -9.99
C GLY A 95 -6.23 10.26 -9.28
N THR A 96 -6.08 10.00 -7.97
CA THR A 96 -7.15 9.42 -7.13
C THR A 96 -8.39 10.32 -7.09
N ARG A 97 -8.19 11.65 -7.03
CA ARG A 97 -9.29 12.63 -7.07
C ARG A 97 -9.98 12.65 -8.43
N ALA A 98 -9.22 12.70 -9.51
CA ALA A 98 -9.75 12.67 -10.87
C ALA A 98 -10.57 11.39 -11.10
N GLY A 99 -10.05 10.25 -10.67
CA GLY A 99 -10.72 8.94 -10.77
C GLY A 99 -10.74 8.38 -12.19
N GLU A 100 -9.87 8.87 -13.08
CA GLU A 100 -9.71 8.41 -14.45
C GLU A 100 -8.98 7.06 -14.52
N ASP A 101 -7.97 6.88 -13.67
CA ASP A 101 -7.22 5.64 -13.53
C ASP A 101 -7.41 5.05 -12.11
N VAL A 102 -7.82 3.79 -12.06
CA VAL A 102 -8.03 3.05 -10.80
C VAL A 102 -6.71 2.71 -10.10
N GLU A 103 -5.61 2.67 -10.84
CA GLU A 103 -4.29 2.38 -10.29
C GLU A 103 -3.75 3.54 -9.44
N GLU A 104 -4.17 4.78 -9.71
CA GLU A 104 -3.86 5.93 -8.85
C GLU A 104 -4.39 5.73 -7.42
N LEU A 105 -5.65 5.29 -7.30
CA LEU A 105 -6.24 4.95 -6.00
C LEU A 105 -5.54 3.74 -5.37
N HIS A 106 -5.20 2.73 -6.17
CA HIS A 106 -4.45 1.55 -5.71
C HIS A 106 -3.12 1.97 -5.08
N ASP A 107 -2.32 2.76 -5.79
CA ASP A 107 -0.98 3.15 -5.38
C ASP A 107 -0.98 4.12 -4.20
N MET A 108 -1.93 5.06 -4.15
CA MET A 108 -2.14 5.90 -2.97
C MET A 108 -2.45 5.04 -1.72
N ARG A 109 -3.29 4.01 -1.86
CA ARG A 109 -3.61 3.06 -0.77
C ARG A 109 -2.40 2.19 -0.41
N VAL A 110 -1.61 1.73 -1.39
CA VAL A 110 -0.37 0.97 -1.15
C VAL A 110 0.60 1.80 -0.31
N ALA A 111 0.84 3.04 -0.69
CA ALA A 111 1.71 3.97 0.04
C ALA A 111 1.23 4.18 1.48
N THR A 112 -0.08 4.42 1.67
CA THR A 112 -0.70 4.58 2.99
C THR A 112 -0.53 3.33 3.86
N ARG A 113 -0.76 2.14 3.30
CA ARG A 113 -0.56 0.86 4.01
C ARG A 113 0.90 0.63 4.38
N ARG A 114 1.84 0.94 3.47
CA ARG A 114 3.27 0.79 3.72
C ARG A 114 3.76 1.73 4.83
N MET A 115 3.26 2.97 4.89
CA MET A 115 3.54 3.86 6.03
C MET A 115 3.07 3.27 7.36
N ARG A 116 1.86 2.70 7.40
CA ARG A 116 1.34 2.05 8.62
C ARG A 116 2.18 0.83 9.04
N ALA A 117 2.69 0.06 8.07
CA ALA A 117 3.60 -1.03 8.35
C ALA A 117 4.95 -0.53 8.87
N ALA A 118 5.51 0.50 8.24
CA ALA A 118 6.76 1.12 8.67
C ALA A 118 6.68 1.65 10.11
N ILE A 119 5.59 2.32 10.48
CA ILE A 119 5.38 2.79 11.87
C ILE A 119 5.44 1.63 12.87
N ARG A 120 4.89 0.46 12.52
CA ARG A 120 4.95 -0.72 13.39
C ARG A 120 6.36 -1.28 13.51
N VAL A 121 7.14 -1.25 12.43
CA VAL A 121 8.54 -1.72 12.43
C VAL A 121 9.43 -0.79 13.26
N PHE A 122 9.20 0.52 13.17
CA PHE A 122 10.02 1.52 13.85
C PHE A 122 9.43 1.98 15.19
N LEU A 123 8.47 1.26 15.75
CA LEU A 123 7.68 1.72 16.90
C LEU A 123 8.56 2.15 18.09
N ASP A 124 9.58 1.35 18.40
CA ASP A 124 10.49 1.57 19.54
C ASP A 124 11.47 2.74 19.33
N TYR A 125 11.52 3.30 18.11
CA TYR A 125 12.46 4.36 17.71
C TYR A 125 11.75 5.67 17.33
N LEU A 126 10.43 5.72 17.54
CA LEU A 126 9.58 6.86 17.23
C LEU A 126 8.96 7.43 18.52
N ASP A 127 8.95 8.76 18.65
CA ASP A 127 8.15 9.42 19.68
C ASP A 127 6.67 9.30 19.33
N MET A 128 6.00 8.35 19.98
CA MET A 128 4.61 8.04 19.68
C MET A 128 3.63 9.10 20.19
N ASP A 129 4.00 9.92 21.17
CA ASP A 129 3.17 11.03 21.61
C ASP A 129 3.12 12.12 20.54
N GLN A 130 4.26 12.40 19.92
CA GLN A 130 4.36 13.31 18.78
C GLN A 130 3.74 12.72 17.49
N MET A 131 3.91 11.41 17.26
CA MET A 131 3.43 10.74 16.04
C MET A 131 1.92 10.43 16.05
N ARG A 132 1.27 10.39 17.23
CA ARG A 132 -0.13 10.00 17.39
C ARG A 132 -1.11 10.72 16.45
N PRO A 133 -1.03 12.05 16.22
CA PRO A 133 -1.89 12.75 15.25
C PRO A 133 -1.69 12.25 13.82
N PHE A 134 -0.43 12.02 13.40
CA PHE A 134 -0.08 11.53 12.08
C PHE A 134 -0.61 10.10 11.85
N VAL A 135 -0.44 9.20 12.82
CA VAL A 135 -1.00 7.84 12.77
C VAL A 135 -2.53 7.85 12.66
N LYS A 136 -3.20 8.76 13.39
CA LYS A 136 -4.66 8.94 13.28
C LYS A 136 -5.06 9.43 11.88
N GLY A 137 -4.27 10.33 11.28
CA GLY A 137 -4.43 10.76 9.89
C GLY A 137 -4.35 9.59 8.91
N LEU A 138 -3.22 8.86 8.93
CA LEU A 138 -3.01 7.67 8.10
C LEU A 138 -4.12 6.62 8.21
N ARG A 139 -4.64 6.40 9.41
CA ARG A 139 -5.75 5.46 9.63
C ARG A 139 -7.03 5.93 8.96
N ARG A 140 -7.34 7.24 9.01
CA ARG A 140 -8.52 7.81 8.35
C ARG A 140 -8.36 7.77 6.83
N THR A 141 -7.21 8.20 6.31
CA THR A 141 -6.88 8.10 4.87
C THR A 141 -7.03 6.67 4.39
N GLY A 142 -6.40 5.70 5.06
CA GLY A 142 -6.49 4.29 4.66
C GLY A 142 -7.90 3.71 4.67
N ARG A 143 -8.78 4.20 5.57
CA ARG A 143 -10.21 3.80 5.60
C ARG A 143 -10.99 4.42 4.45
N ALA A 144 -10.80 5.72 4.19
CA ALA A 144 -11.48 6.42 3.10
C ALA A 144 -11.13 5.81 1.74
N LEU A 145 -9.82 5.64 1.45
CA LEU A 145 -9.35 5.01 0.20
C LEU A 145 -9.79 3.54 0.10
N GLY A 146 -9.86 2.85 1.23
CA GLY A 146 -10.23 1.44 1.29
C GLY A 146 -11.66 1.17 0.88
N ALA A 147 -12.60 2.01 1.33
CA ALA A 147 -14.01 1.82 1.02
C ALA A 147 -14.28 1.79 -0.51
N VAL A 148 -13.55 2.61 -1.27
CA VAL A 148 -13.65 2.63 -2.74
C VAL A 148 -12.90 1.45 -3.35
N ARG A 149 -11.63 1.23 -2.97
CA ARG A 149 -10.80 0.18 -3.58
C ARG A 149 -11.31 -1.23 -3.31
N ASP A 150 -11.94 -1.47 -2.17
CA ASP A 150 -12.51 -2.78 -1.85
C ASP A 150 -13.67 -3.11 -2.81
N LEU A 151 -14.47 -2.11 -3.21
CA LEU A 151 -15.50 -2.25 -4.24
C LEU A 151 -14.90 -2.44 -5.65
N ASP A 152 -13.85 -1.69 -6.01
CA ASP A 152 -13.15 -1.88 -7.29
C ASP A 152 -12.60 -3.30 -7.43
N VAL A 153 -11.94 -3.81 -6.39
CA VAL A 153 -11.37 -5.17 -6.38
C VAL A 153 -12.47 -6.23 -6.42
N PHE A 154 -13.56 -6.01 -5.69
CA PHE A 154 -14.70 -6.92 -5.73
C PHE A 154 -15.29 -7.01 -7.14
N TRP A 155 -15.46 -5.85 -7.79
CA TRP A 155 -15.93 -5.77 -9.17
C TRP A 155 -14.99 -6.48 -10.14
N GLU A 156 -13.70 -6.15 -10.11
CA GLU A 156 -12.68 -6.76 -10.99
C GLU A 156 -12.69 -8.30 -10.89
N LYS A 157 -12.79 -8.83 -9.66
CA LYS A 157 -12.85 -10.28 -9.43
C LYS A 157 -14.16 -10.90 -9.93
N THR A 158 -15.27 -10.21 -9.73
CA THR A 158 -16.59 -10.69 -10.19
C THR A 158 -16.65 -10.76 -11.70
N GLN A 159 -16.16 -9.72 -12.40
CA GLN A 159 -16.09 -9.71 -13.85
C GLN A 159 -15.19 -10.85 -14.37
N LYS A 160 -13.98 -11.00 -13.80
CA LYS A 160 -13.08 -12.12 -14.13
C LYS A 160 -13.74 -13.48 -13.95
N TYR A 161 -14.55 -13.65 -12.90
CA TYR A 161 -15.30 -14.89 -12.68
C TYR A 161 -16.39 -15.10 -13.74
N LEU A 162 -17.19 -14.08 -14.05
CA LEU A 162 -18.21 -14.15 -15.10
C LEU A 162 -17.62 -14.49 -16.46
N ASP A 163 -16.44 -13.96 -16.78
CA ASP A 163 -15.74 -14.24 -18.04
C ASP A 163 -15.33 -15.73 -18.17
N THR A 164 -15.27 -16.48 -17.06
CA THR A 164 -15.04 -17.94 -17.07
C THR A 164 -16.30 -18.77 -17.30
N LEU A 165 -17.50 -18.17 -17.18
CA LEU A 165 -18.77 -18.88 -17.29
C LEU A 165 -19.28 -18.94 -18.75
N PRO A 166 -20.11 -19.94 -19.09
CA PRO A 166 -20.82 -19.97 -20.38
C PRO A 166 -21.69 -18.72 -20.58
N ARG A 167 -21.80 -18.24 -21.84
CA ARG A 167 -22.54 -17.01 -22.19
C ARG A 167 -23.98 -16.95 -21.67
N SER A 168 -24.64 -18.10 -21.51
CA SER A 168 -26.00 -18.19 -20.97
C SER A 168 -26.13 -17.79 -19.50
N GLN A 169 -25.02 -17.76 -18.75
CA GLN A 169 -24.98 -17.45 -17.31
C GLN A 169 -24.30 -16.10 -17.02
N GLN A 170 -23.79 -15.40 -18.04
CA GLN A 170 -23.07 -14.14 -17.88
C GLN A 170 -23.98 -12.95 -17.52
N GLY A 171 -25.28 -13.03 -17.80
CA GLY A 171 -26.26 -11.96 -17.55
C GLY A 171 -26.85 -11.93 -16.13
N ASP A 172 -26.64 -12.96 -15.32
CA ASP A 172 -27.37 -13.14 -14.06
C ASP A 172 -27.01 -12.11 -12.98
N LEU A 173 -25.89 -11.39 -13.13
CA LEU A 173 -25.40 -10.42 -12.15
C LEU A 173 -25.59 -8.94 -12.54
N THR A 174 -26.27 -8.65 -13.65
CA THR A 174 -26.50 -7.25 -14.07
C THR A 174 -27.21 -6.38 -13.01
N PRO A 175 -28.26 -6.85 -12.31
CA PRO A 175 -28.89 -6.05 -11.25
C PRO A 175 -27.95 -5.77 -10.08
N LEU A 176 -27.09 -6.73 -9.74
CA LEU A 176 -26.11 -6.61 -8.66
C LEU A 176 -25.02 -5.59 -9.02
N HIS A 177 -24.61 -5.54 -10.29
CA HIS A 177 -23.69 -4.53 -10.79
C HIS A 177 -24.22 -3.10 -10.61
N ALA A 178 -25.49 -2.86 -10.93
CA ALA A 178 -26.11 -1.54 -10.75
C ALA A 178 -26.09 -1.08 -9.28
N VAL A 179 -26.35 -2.00 -8.34
CA VAL A 179 -26.29 -1.71 -6.90
C VAL A 179 -24.85 -1.36 -6.47
N TRP A 180 -23.84 -2.10 -6.93
CA TRP A 180 -22.45 -1.80 -6.59
C TRP A 180 -21.95 -0.49 -7.17
N GLN A 181 -22.36 -0.12 -8.38
CA GLN A 181 -22.01 1.17 -8.95
C GLN A 181 -22.51 2.32 -8.07
N VAL A 182 -23.74 2.22 -7.57
CA VAL A 182 -24.30 3.21 -6.63
C VAL A 182 -23.51 3.25 -5.32
N GLU A 183 -23.19 2.10 -4.74
CA GLU A 183 -22.39 2.05 -3.49
C GLU A 183 -20.96 2.57 -3.69
N ARG A 184 -20.36 2.32 -4.85
CA ARG A 184 -19.04 2.83 -5.21
C ARG A 184 -19.05 4.34 -5.31
N GLU A 185 -20.06 4.93 -5.97
CA GLU A 185 -20.14 6.38 -6.08
C GLU A 185 -20.34 7.02 -4.70
N ARG A 186 -21.21 6.46 -3.85
CA ARG A 186 -21.37 6.91 -2.46
C ARG A 186 -20.07 6.83 -1.66
N ALA A 187 -19.29 5.77 -1.84
CA ALA A 187 -17.99 5.61 -1.20
C ALA A 187 -16.98 6.66 -1.73
N ARG A 188 -17.02 6.93 -3.04
CA ARG A 188 -16.16 7.92 -3.70
C ARG A 188 -16.48 9.33 -3.24
N GLU A 189 -17.75 9.72 -3.17
CA GLU A 189 -18.19 11.01 -2.62
C GLU A 189 -17.67 11.22 -1.19
N LYS A 190 -17.81 10.21 -0.32
CA LYS A 190 -17.28 10.25 1.05
C LYS A 190 -15.76 10.35 1.09
N MET A 191 -15.07 9.65 0.18
CA MET A 191 -13.61 9.74 0.04
C MET A 191 -13.20 11.15 -0.36
N LEU A 192 -13.82 11.74 -1.38
CA LEU A 192 -13.52 13.10 -1.84
C LEU A 192 -13.79 14.14 -0.75
N ALA A 193 -14.97 14.08 -0.11
CA ALA A 193 -15.31 14.96 1.01
C ALA A 193 -14.28 14.86 2.16
N TYR A 194 -13.73 13.67 2.42
CA TYR A 194 -12.64 13.52 3.36
C TYR A 194 -11.33 14.16 2.87
N LEU A 195 -10.94 13.91 1.62
CA LEU A 195 -9.73 14.47 1.03
C LEU A 195 -9.78 16.00 0.96
N ASP A 196 -10.96 16.60 0.81
CA ASP A 196 -11.16 18.07 0.77
C ASP A 196 -11.29 18.70 2.16
N SER A 197 -11.29 17.91 3.23
CA SER A 197 -11.44 18.42 4.59
C SER A 197 -10.15 19.04 5.16
N ASP A 198 -10.28 20.06 6.01
CA ASP A 198 -9.18 20.64 6.81
C ASP A 198 -8.42 19.59 7.62
N ARG A 199 -9.08 18.49 7.96
CA ARG A 199 -8.47 17.40 8.70
C ARG A 199 -7.47 16.64 7.82
N TYR A 200 -7.75 16.47 6.54
CA TYR A 200 -6.82 15.86 5.59
C TYR A 200 -5.70 16.84 5.22
N ALA A 201 -6.01 18.12 5.00
CA ALA A 201 -5.00 19.17 4.79
C ALA A 201 -3.96 19.20 5.93
N ARG A 202 -4.41 19.32 7.18
CA ARG A 202 -3.56 19.26 8.38
C ARG A 202 -2.82 17.94 8.59
N PHE A 203 -3.23 16.86 7.92
CA PHE A 203 -2.51 15.59 7.96
C PHE A 203 -1.35 15.59 6.96
N LYS A 204 -1.51 16.19 5.78
CA LYS A 204 -0.47 16.27 4.74
C LYS A 204 0.66 17.24 5.08
N GLU A 205 0.34 18.30 5.82
CA GLU A 205 1.27 19.39 6.18
C GLU A 205 2.15 19.07 7.41
N ARG A 206 2.01 17.88 8.01
CA ARG A 206 2.78 17.43 9.17
C ARG A 206 3.97 16.60 8.76
#